data_AF-A0A497PLE2-F1
#
_entry.id   AF-A0A497PLE2-F1
#
_cell.length_a   1.000
_cell.length_b   1.000
_cell.length_c   1.000
_cell.angle_alpha   90.00
_cell.angle_beta   90.00
_cell.angle_gamma   90.00
#
_symmetry.space_group_name_H-M   'P 1'
#
loop_
_entity.id
_entity.type
_entity.pdbx_description
1 polymer ?
#
loop_
_entity_poly.entity_id
_entity_poly.type
_entity_poly.pdbx_seq_one_letter_code
_entity_poly.pdbx_strand_id
1 'polypeptide(L)'
;MLRIYRCKKCNNSGFVRVRSKEQESTCSLCGAPVWHTENTIYVSTVEEAQQRLRSALLRNAFERPGPKRGLGVKKRVYNIVASLVETNHGKPVTSKRVMQECSDANISSHRASVFLDQLEEEGLLIRQEGLVTVSGGDDL
;
A
#
# COMPACT_ATOMS: atom_id res chain seq x y z
N MET A 1 -11.79 -16.21 -11.51
CA MET A 1 -10.35 -15.88 -11.64
C MET A 1 -10.08 -14.54 -11.00
N LEU A 2 -8.83 -14.27 -10.68
CA LEU A 2 -8.36 -13.02 -10.09
C LEU A 2 -7.40 -12.36 -11.08
N ARG A 3 -7.74 -11.15 -11.52
CA ARG A 3 -6.89 -10.32 -12.36
C ARG A 3 -5.87 -9.63 -11.47
N ILE A 4 -4.59 -9.94 -11.65
CA ILE A 4 -3.48 -9.20 -11.03
C ILE A 4 -3.24 -7.94 -11.85
N TYR A 5 -3.09 -6.80 -11.19
CA TYR A 5 -2.90 -5.53 -11.87
C TYR A 5 -1.88 -4.63 -11.17
N ARG A 6 -1.34 -3.70 -11.96
CA ARG A 6 -0.66 -2.50 -11.47
C ARG A 6 -1.36 -1.29 -12.07
N CYS A 7 -1.96 -0.48 -11.22
CA CYS A 7 -2.76 0.65 -11.64
C CYS A 7 -1.87 1.72 -12.31
N LYS A 8 -2.17 2.08 -13.57
CA LYS A 8 -1.43 3.11 -14.29
C LYS A 8 -1.60 4.53 -13.69
N LYS A 9 -2.71 4.79 -12.98
CA LYS A 9 -3.00 6.10 -12.36
C LYS A 9 -2.26 6.32 -11.04
N CYS A 10 -2.31 5.34 -10.14
CA CYS A 10 -1.77 5.48 -8.78
C CYS A 10 -0.60 4.53 -8.47
N ASN A 11 -0.18 3.66 -9.39
CA ASN A 11 0.85 2.64 -9.19
C ASN A 11 0.55 1.60 -8.09
N ASN A 12 -0.70 1.49 -7.63
CA ASN A 12 -1.10 0.41 -6.73
C ASN A 12 -1.03 -0.93 -7.44
N SER A 13 -0.39 -1.92 -6.82
CA SER A 13 -0.47 -3.30 -7.26
C SER A 13 -1.53 -4.03 -6.43
N GLY A 14 -2.39 -4.80 -7.08
CA GLY A 14 -3.45 -5.51 -6.39
C GLY A 14 -4.03 -6.61 -7.26
N PHE A 15 -5.09 -7.23 -6.77
CA PHE A 15 -5.88 -8.15 -7.56
C PHE A 15 -7.37 -7.86 -7.40
N VAL A 16 -8.16 -8.27 -8.38
CA VAL A 16 -9.61 -8.12 -8.38
C VAL A 16 -10.26 -9.33 -9.02
N ARG A 17 -11.37 -9.79 -8.45
CA ARG A 17 -12.11 -10.94 -8.96
C ARG A 17 -12.88 -10.53 -10.22
N VAL A 18 -12.68 -11.29 -11.28
CA VAL A 18 -13.38 -11.13 -12.55
C VAL A 18 -13.93 -12.48 -13.03
N ARG A 19 -15.07 -12.41 -13.71
CA ARG A 19 -15.79 -13.52 -14.33
C ARG A 19 -15.22 -13.87 -15.71
N SER A 20 -14.78 -12.86 -16.48
CA SER A 20 -14.15 -13.02 -17.80
C SER A 20 -12.92 -12.12 -17.96
N LYS A 21 -12.08 -12.34 -18.99
CA LYS A 21 -10.89 -11.52 -19.21
C LYS A 21 -11.26 -10.13 -19.70
N GLU A 22 -12.41 -9.97 -20.32
CA GLU A 22 -12.95 -8.76 -20.93
C GLU A 22 -13.69 -7.89 -19.91
N GLN A 23 -14.07 -8.46 -18.76
CA GLN A 23 -14.80 -7.74 -17.73
C GLN A 23 -14.00 -6.51 -17.25
N GLU A 24 -14.62 -5.35 -17.23
CA GLU A 24 -14.03 -4.16 -16.63
C GLU A 24 -13.83 -4.35 -15.13
N SER A 25 -12.72 -3.82 -14.61
CA SER A 25 -12.46 -3.80 -13.17
C SER A 25 -11.83 -2.48 -12.78
N THR A 26 -11.79 -2.18 -11.49
CA THR A 26 -11.25 -0.92 -10.97
C THR A 26 -10.12 -1.18 -9.99
N CYS A 27 -9.24 -0.19 -9.87
CA CYS A 27 -8.18 -0.18 -8.89
C CYS A 27 -8.78 0.05 -7.49
N SER A 28 -8.46 -0.84 -6.55
CA SER A 28 -8.92 -0.75 -5.17
C SER A 28 -8.47 0.51 -4.43
N LEU A 29 -7.40 1.18 -4.91
CA LEU A 29 -6.87 2.38 -4.27
C LEU A 29 -7.48 3.69 -4.80
N CYS A 30 -7.72 3.80 -6.11
CA CYS A 30 -8.08 5.09 -6.73
C CYS A 30 -9.29 5.03 -7.66
N GLY A 31 -9.97 3.88 -7.73
CA GLY A 31 -11.14 3.66 -8.58
C GLY A 31 -10.86 3.68 -10.08
N ALA A 32 -9.63 3.95 -10.52
CA ALA A 32 -9.28 4.00 -11.94
C ALA A 32 -9.53 2.65 -12.62
N PRO A 33 -9.95 2.65 -13.89
CA PRO A 33 -10.21 1.41 -14.61
C PRO A 33 -8.93 0.61 -14.82
N VAL A 34 -9.07 -0.70 -14.70
CA VAL A 34 -8.03 -1.72 -14.84
C VAL A 34 -8.46 -2.63 -15.99
N TRP A 35 -7.85 -2.40 -17.14
CA TRP A 35 -8.13 -3.14 -18.37
C TRP A 35 -7.28 -4.40 -18.49
N HIS A 36 -7.81 -5.37 -19.22
CA HIS A 36 -6.99 -6.47 -19.72
C HIS A 36 -5.93 -5.95 -20.70
N THR A 37 -4.74 -6.52 -20.61
CA THR A 37 -3.62 -6.34 -21.54
C THR A 37 -2.98 -7.70 -21.77
N GLU A 38 -2.19 -7.83 -22.84
CA GLU A 38 -1.47 -9.08 -23.16
C GLU A 38 -0.58 -9.58 -22.01
N ASN A 39 -0.07 -8.67 -21.18
CA ASN A 39 0.77 -8.96 -20.01
C ASN A 39 -0.02 -9.14 -18.70
N THR A 40 -1.35 -9.15 -18.75
CA THR A 40 -2.18 -9.29 -17.55
C THR A 40 -2.16 -10.72 -17.04
N ILE A 41 -1.74 -10.87 -15.77
CA ILE A 41 -1.69 -12.17 -15.10
C ILE A 41 -3.05 -12.46 -14.47
N TYR A 42 -3.53 -13.68 -14.66
CA TYR A 42 -4.71 -14.21 -13.99
C TYR A 42 -4.32 -15.40 -13.13
N VAL A 43 -4.89 -15.48 -11.94
CA VAL A 43 -4.70 -16.59 -11.01
C VAL A 43 -6.04 -17.11 -10.52
N SER A 44 -6.05 -18.31 -9.95
CA SER A 44 -7.29 -18.98 -9.55
C SER A 44 -7.60 -18.74 -8.07
N THR A 45 -6.57 -18.61 -7.24
CA THR A 45 -6.70 -18.50 -5.77
C THR A 45 -6.12 -17.19 -5.22
N VAL A 46 -6.56 -16.82 -4.02
CA VAL A 46 -6.09 -15.60 -3.34
C VAL A 46 -4.63 -15.75 -2.91
N GLU A 47 -4.23 -16.96 -2.50
CA GLU A 47 -2.88 -17.30 -2.07
C GLU A 47 -1.89 -17.11 -3.23
N GLU A 48 -2.23 -17.59 -4.43
CA GLU A 48 -1.45 -17.35 -5.65
C GLU A 48 -1.36 -15.86 -5.97
N ALA A 49 -2.46 -15.12 -5.80
CA ALA A 49 -2.48 -13.69 -6.06
C ALA A 49 -1.54 -12.93 -5.12
N GLN A 50 -1.57 -13.26 -3.83
CA GLN A 50 -0.68 -12.68 -2.83
C GLN A 50 0.78 -13.04 -3.11
N GLN A 51 1.08 -14.30 -3.43
CA GLN A 51 2.44 -14.72 -3.78
C GLN A 51 2.97 -13.97 -5.01
N ARG A 52 2.14 -13.76 -6.04
CA ARG A 52 2.51 -12.99 -7.24
C ARG A 52 2.74 -11.52 -6.92
N LEU A 53 1.91 -10.91 -6.07
CA LEU A 53 2.10 -9.54 -5.61
C LEU A 53 3.39 -9.38 -4.82
N ARG A 54 3.66 -10.26 -3.84
CA ARG A 54 4.92 -10.26 -3.08
C ARG A 54 6.13 -10.43 -4.01
N SER A 55 6.06 -11.37 -4.94
CA SER A 55 7.13 -11.59 -5.94
C SER A 55 7.36 -10.37 -6.83
N ALA A 56 6.29 -9.67 -7.23
CA ALA A 56 6.37 -8.46 -8.03
C ALA A 56 6.92 -7.25 -7.26
N LEU A 57 6.73 -7.22 -5.93
CA LEU A 57 7.31 -6.21 -5.03
C LEU A 57 8.79 -6.49 -4.75
N LEU A 58 9.17 -7.77 -4.56
CA LEU A 58 10.53 -8.19 -4.25
C LEU A 58 11.47 -8.16 -5.46
N ARG A 59 10.97 -8.38 -6.68
CA ARG A 59 11.84 -8.54 -7.85
C ARG A 59 12.44 -7.26 -8.41
N ASN A 60 12.02 -6.04 -8.04
CA ASN A 60 12.51 -4.77 -8.62
C ASN A 60 12.63 -4.74 -10.18
N ALA A 61 12.05 -5.70 -10.91
CA ALA A 61 12.29 -5.96 -12.33
C ALA A 61 11.31 -5.23 -13.25
N PHE A 62 10.71 -4.15 -12.76
CA PHE A 62 9.99 -3.18 -13.59
C PHE A 62 10.78 -1.87 -13.62
N GLU A 63 11.99 -1.94 -14.18
CA GLU A 63 12.71 -0.76 -14.63
C GLU A 63 12.05 -0.21 -15.90
N ARG A 64 11.09 0.71 -15.70
CA ARG A 64 11.07 2.01 -16.40
C ARG A 64 10.60 3.06 -15.38
N PRO A 65 11.30 4.19 -15.22
CA PRO A 65 10.95 5.22 -14.24
C PRO A 65 9.76 6.03 -14.76
N GLY A 66 8.55 5.44 -14.70
CA GLY A 66 7.30 6.19 -14.71
C GLY A 66 6.99 6.70 -13.29
N PRO A 67 6.35 7.86 -13.13
CA PRO A 67 6.28 8.56 -11.85
C PRO A 67 5.55 7.71 -10.80
N LYS A 68 6.32 7.22 -9.81
CA LYS A 68 5.93 6.32 -8.70
C LYS A 68 4.98 6.99 -7.69
N ARG A 69 3.83 7.52 -8.12
CA ARG A 69 2.93 8.35 -7.30
C ARG A 69 2.16 7.64 -6.17
N GLY A 70 2.30 6.31 -5.99
CA GLY A 70 1.61 5.54 -4.92
C GLY A 70 2.53 4.82 -3.95
N LEU A 71 3.46 4.01 -4.46
CA LEU A 71 4.48 3.33 -3.65
C LEU A 71 5.34 4.33 -2.86
N GLY A 72 5.62 5.50 -3.43
CA GLY A 72 6.31 6.57 -2.72
C GLY A 72 5.48 7.10 -1.54
N VAL A 73 4.16 7.22 -1.69
CA VAL A 73 3.31 7.80 -0.63
C VAL A 73 3.12 6.81 0.51
N LYS A 74 2.87 5.52 0.23
CA LYS A 74 2.82 4.50 1.28
C LYS A 74 4.12 4.42 2.07
N LYS A 75 5.26 4.40 1.37
CA LYS A 75 6.59 4.43 2.01
C LYS A 75 6.82 5.72 2.80
N ARG A 76 6.36 6.86 2.29
CA ARG A 76 6.44 8.14 3.03
C ARG A 76 5.58 8.13 4.28
N VAL A 77 4.37 7.57 4.24
CA VAL A 77 3.52 7.43 5.44
C VAL A 77 4.19 6.53 6.47
N TYR A 78 4.73 5.38 6.07
CA TYR A 78 5.50 4.51 6.96
C TYR A 78 6.71 5.25 7.57
N ASN A 79 7.51 5.93 6.75
CA ASN A 79 8.67 6.68 7.22
C ASN A 79 8.30 7.82 8.17
N ILE A 80 7.17 8.51 7.95
CA ILE A 80 6.66 9.53 8.86
C ILE A 80 6.33 8.91 10.22
N VAL A 81 5.62 7.77 10.23
CA VAL A 81 5.30 7.06 11.48
C VAL A 81 6.57 6.58 12.18
N ALA A 82 7.49 5.95 11.46
CA ALA A 82 8.76 5.47 12.01
C ALA A 82 9.59 6.61 12.61
N SER A 83 9.73 7.72 11.90
CA SER A 83 10.46 8.91 12.37
C SER A 83 9.79 9.56 13.57
N LEU A 84 8.45 9.61 13.60
CA LEU A 84 7.70 10.12 14.74
C LEU A 84 7.88 9.24 15.98
N VAL A 85 7.85 7.91 15.82
CA VAL A 85 8.09 6.95 16.90
C VAL A 85 9.53 7.04 17.40
N GLU A 86 10.51 7.13 16.50
CA GLU A 86 11.92 7.31 16.83
C GLU A 86 12.15 8.61 17.62
N THR A 87 11.59 9.73 17.14
CA THR A 87 11.64 11.03 17.84
C THR A 87 10.93 10.97 19.20
N ASN A 88 9.94 10.08 19.34
CA ASN A 88 9.22 9.82 20.58
C ASN A 88 9.87 8.70 21.42
N HIS A 89 11.17 8.42 21.22
CA HIS A 89 11.95 7.42 21.96
C HIS A 89 11.34 6.01 21.91
N GLY A 90 10.86 5.59 20.73
CA GLY A 90 10.23 4.28 20.53
C GLY A 90 8.79 4.19 21.05
N LYS A 91 8.25 5.25 21.66
CA LYS A 91 6.89 5.23 22.19
C LYS A 91 5.85 5.44 21.08
N PRO A 92 4.68 4.79 21.15
CA PRO A 92 3.59 5.01 20.22
C PRO A 92 3.19 6.48 20.13
N VAL A 93 2.84 6.93 18.93
CA VAL A 93 2.46 8.33 18.65
C VAL A 93 0.98 8.42 18.32
N THR A 94 0.35 9.56 18.59
CA THR A 94 -1.08 9.71 18.30
C THR A 94 -1.35 9.73 16.80
N SER A 95 -2.46 9.11 16.38
CA SER A 95 -2.95 9.20 14.99
C SER A 95 -3.10 10.65 14.54
N LYS A 96 -3.54 11.56 15.43
CA LYS A 96 -3.62 12.99 15.14
C LYS A 96 -2.27 13.57 14.70
N ARG A 97 -1.18 13.23 15.40
CA ARG A 97 0.17 13.70 15.07
C ARG A 97 0.65 13.13 13.73
N VAL A 98 0.41 11.84 13.48
CA VAL A 98 0.73 11.19 12.21
C VAL A 98 0.00 11.86 11.04
N MET A 99 -1.29 12.15 11.21
CA MET A 99 -2.11 12.80 10.19
C MET A 99 -1.66 14.24 9.91
N GLN A 100 -1.20 14.97 10.95
CA GLN A 100 -0.64 16.30 10.79
C GLN A 100 0.65 16.27 9.96
N GLU A 101 1.61 15.39 10.29
CA GLU A 101 2.85 15.26 9.51
C GLU A 101 2.59 14.79 8.07
N CYS A 102 1.59 13.92 7.87
CA CYS A 102 1.16 13.54 6.53
C CYS A 102 0.64 14.75 5.73
N SER A 103 -0.16 15.61 6.36
CA SER A 103 -0.64 16.85 5.74
C SER A 103 0.51 17.78 5.37
N ASP A 104 1.46 17.99 6.28
CA ASP A 104 2.65 18.84 6.05
C ASP A 104 3.52 18.27 4.91
N ALA A 105 3.55 16.94 4.76
CA ALA A 105 4.17 16.21 3.68
C ALA A 105 3.38 16.24 2.34
N ASN A 106 2.30 17.02 2.25
CA ASN A 106 1.37 17.09 1.11
C ASN A 106 0.68 15.74 0.81
N ILE A 107 0.33 14.99 1.85
CA ILE A 107 -0.43 13.75 1.79
C ILE A 107 -1.81 14.00 2.40
N SER A 108 -2.85 14.00 1.56
CA SER A 108 -4.23 14.21 2.01
C SER A 108 -4.65 13.21 3.09
N SER A 109 -5.47 13.64 4.04
CA SER A 109 -5.96 12.80 5.15
C SER A 109 -6.60 11.49 4.67
N HIS A 110 -7.43 11.52 3.63
CA HIS A 110 -8.00 10.30 3.07
C HIS A 110 -6.91 9.30 2.62
N ARG A 111 -5.88 9.76 1.90
CA ARG A 111 -4.79 8.88 1.43
C ARG A 111 -3.94 8.37 2.60
N ALA A 112 -3.64 9.21 3.58
CA ALA A 112 -2.91 8.80 4.77
C ALA A 112 -3.66 7.71 5.55
N SER A 113 -4.96 7.88 5.77
CA SER A 113 -5.81 6.87 6.44
C SER A 113 -5.75 5.52 5.73
N VAL A 114 -6.00 5.50 4.41
CA VAL A 114 -5.97 4.27 3.61
C VAL A 114 -4.61 3.57 3.70
N PHE A 115 -3.50 4.33 3.68
CA PHE A 115 -2.18 3.73 3.80
C PHE A 115 -1.86 3.26 5.22
N LEU A 116 -2.37 3.93 6.27
CA LEU A 116 -2.24 3.44 7.64
C LEU A 116 -2.99 2.12 7.82
N ASP A 117 -4.21 2.00 7.28
CA ASP A 117 -4.99 0.76 7.30
C ASP A 117 -4.23 -0.38 6.61
N GLN A 118 -3.70 -0.12 5.41
CA GLN A 118 -2.93 -1.12 4.67
C GLN A 118 -1.60 -1.50 5.35
N LEU A 119 -0.94 -0.56 6.03
CA LEU A 119 0.31 -0.85 6.74
C LEU A 119 0.04 -1.66 8.02
N GLU A 120 -1.12 -1.47 8.66
CA GLU A 120 -1.58 -2.32 9.76
C GLU A 120 -1.98 -3.72 9.27
N GLU A 121 -2.75 -3.84 8.18
CA GLU A 121 -3.11 -5.13 7.57
C GLU A 121 -1.87 -5.94 7.13
N GLU A 122 -0.82 -5.26 6.67
CA GLU A 122 0.47 -5.86 6.33
C GLU A 122 1.33 -6.20 7.56
N GLY A 123 0.88 -5.83 8.76
CA GLY A 123 1.59 -6.07 10.01
C GLY A 123 2.88 -5.26 10.12
N LEU A 124 2.97 -4.08 9.48
CA LEU A 124 4.09 -3.13 9.57
C LEU A 124 3.86 -2.03 10.61
N LEU A 125 2.60 -1.79 10.97
CA LEU A 125 2.19 -0.87 12.02
C LEU A 125 1.27 -1.59 13.00
N ILE A 126 1.23 -1.11 14.23
CA ILE A 126 0.27 -1.51 15.25
C ILE A 126 -0.52 -0.27 15.65
N ARG A 127 -1.86 -0.32 15.58
CA ARG A 127 -2.71 0.76 16.07
C ARG A 127 -3.57 0.29 17.25
N GLN A 128 -3.52 1.04 18.34
CA GLN A 128 -4.31 0.76 19.54
C GLN A 128 -4.79 2.08 20.14
N GLU A 129 -6.08 2.19 20.43
CA GLU A 129 -6.67 3.34 21.16
C GLU A 129 -6.30 4.72 20.59
N GLY A 130 -6.16 4.83 19.26
CA GLY A 130 -5.78 6.09 18.60
C GLY A 130 -4.28 6.41 18.64
N LEU A 131 -3.45 5.46 19.09
CA LEU A 131 -1.99 5.47 18.98
C LEU A 131 -1.54 4.57 17.81
N VAL A 132 -0.39 4.91 17.24
CA VAL A 132 0.25 4.24 16.12
C VAL A 132 1.72 4.00 16.49
N THR A 133 2.19 2.77 16.28
CA THR A 133 3.61 2.42 16.37
C THR A 133 4.03 1.53 15.20
N VAL A 134 5.33 1.38 14.99
CA VAL A 134 5.89 0.41 14.01
C VAL A 134 5.91 -0.99 14.63
N SER A 135 5.56 -2.00 13.86
CA SER A 135 5.75 -3.39 14.30
C SER A 135 7.24 -3.76 14.19
N GLY A 136 7.77 -4.47 15.18
CA GLY A 136 9.18 -4.87 15.21
C GLY A 136 10.13 -3.92 15.94
N GLY A 137 9.65 -3.21 16.96
CA GLY A 137 10.47 -2.41 17.87
C GLY A 137 10.94 -3.15 19.14
N ASP A 138 10.79 -4.47 19.20
CA ASP A 138 11.36 -5.32 20.25
C ASP A 138 12.18 -6.42 19.58
N ASP A 139 13.47 -6.13 19.36
CA ASP A 139 14.52 -7.13 19.47
C ASP A 139 15.78 -6.44 20.00
N LEU A 140 16.22 -6.99 21.14
CA LEU A 140 17.47 -6.76 21.88
C LEU A 140 18.72 -6.84 21.01
#